data_AF-A0A559S0H2-F1
#
_entry.id   AF-A0A559S0H2-F1
#
_cell.length_a   1.000
_cell.length_b   1.000
_cell.length_c   1.000
_cell.angle_alpha   90.00
_cell.angle_beta   90.00
_cell.angle_gamma   90.00
#
_symmetry.space_group_name_H-M   'P 1'
#
loop_
_entity.id
_entity.type
_entity.pdbx_description
1 polymer ?
#
loop_
_entity_poly.entity_id
_entity_poly.type
_entity_poly.pdbx_seq_one_letter_code
_entity_poly.pdbx_strand_id
1 'polypeptide(L)'
;MLKTKKKLKTIARIKFLFIIFLTTIVQESQSQPKAKDSNLTITKYISVKNAASSIGYDPISKSIFYTTVSGNVYRVIEGTPNSDILMFDVTDHKIKHLQGMHFSDNSLFLVGNDWTDGTQGIGLIKKGTLQGNDGSRNWSTVIETALYPATKAAFDHGFSGITIDREKKYLYLSSGSRTDHGELQEVNGLFKGIREVPLTSAIFRFPIDSENLMIPNNLAIINTNGWLFADGTRNSFGLAFNSKGDLFGVDNSGDRDDHEELNHIQKDHHYGFPWKMGTNDNPQQFPGYDPDKDLLVNKNSKAYKRGLYYDDNTFPKPPANVTFTDPIENMGPDANYYRDPSDGKVYKSKDGESLGTFTMHRSPLGLVFDQGNILKTPYTGSGFTLSFTQGKGDENGYLSNSIWRLPVVPIDGSQDLIHLDIIYDQNNKPIKVKSTVIADGFNFPVGSVLVDNNLYVLEYGTRGNRFIWKIELPKSNTTSVKDDSRNNLTHILYPNPVNQKISIKKSNSKINYIKILDITGKLVTKVNSVSNDIDVSKLSKGIYFMQIFTEKSILTRRFVKN
;
A
#
# COMPACT_ATOMS: atom_id res chain seq x y z
N MET A 1 -66.87 33.22 56.25
CA MET A 1 -65.46 33.34 55.88
C MET A 1 -65.26 32.79 54.47
N LEU A 2 -65.17 33.68 53.49
CA LEU A 2 -64.86 33.38 52.08
C LEU A 2 -64.00 34.54 51.57
N LYS A 3 -62.85 34.25 50.94
CA LYS A 3 -62.39 34.84 49.67
C LYS A 3 -60.93 34.47 49.34
N THR A 4 -60.83 33.74 48.24
CA THR A 4 -59.78 33.69 47.21
C THR A 4 -58.84 34.90 47.10
N LYS A 5 -57.55 34.65 46.84
CA LYS A 5 -56.68 35.54 46.03
C LYS A 5 -55.73 34.77 45.12
N LYS A 6 -55.62 35.33 43.90
CA LYS A 6 -55.00 34.85 42.66
C LYS A 6 -53.47 34.75 42.73
N LYS A 7 -52.89 33.74 42.05
CA LYS A 7 -51.51 33.76 41.53
C LYS A 7 -51.46 34.65 40.27
N LEU A 8 -50.61 35.69 40.28
CA LEU A 8 -50.14 36.35 39.06
C LEU A 8 -48.89 35.62 38.56
N LYS A 9 -48.91 35.21 37.28
CA LYS A 9 -47.69 34.84 36.53
C LYS A 9 -47.15 36.10 35.88
N THR A 10 -45.94 36.50 36.24
CA THR A 10 -45.19 37.57 35.58
C THR A 10 -44.56 37.00 34.31
N ILE A 11 -44.95 37.52 33.15
CA ILE A 11 -44.33 37.24 31.85
C ILE A 11 -43.20 38.26 31.68
N ALA A 12 -41.95 37.81 31.77
CA ALA A 12 -40.80 38.62 31.39
C ALA A 12 -40.63 38.58 29.86
N ARG A 13 -40.76 39.75 29.22
CA ARG A 13 -40.42 39.96 27.80
C ARG A 13 -38.90 39.91 27.64
N ILE A 14 -38.39 38.84 27.05
CA ILE A 14 -37.01 38.77 26.56
C ILE A 14 -36.97 39.41 25.17
N LYS A 15 -36.29 40.56 25.04
CA LYS A 15 -35.95 41.14 23.75
C LYS A 15 -34.85 40.27 23.12
N PHE A 16 -35.16 39.61 22.01
CA PHE A 16 -34.17 38.94 21.17
C PHE A 16 -33.34 40.00 20.45
N LEU A 17 -32.10 40.19 20.88
CA LEU A 17 -31.08 40.91 20.12
C LEU A 17 -30.51 39.91 19.10
N PHE A 18 -30.86 40.07 17.82
CA PHE A 18 -30.23 39.33 16.73
C PHE A 18 -28.81 39.86 16.54
N ILE A 19 -27.83 39.27 17.22
CA ILE A 19 -26.42 39.42 16.86
C ILE A 19 -26.17 38.42 15.73
N ILE A 20 -26.12 38.92 14.51
CA ILE A 20 -25.61 38.16 13.37
C ILE A 20 -24.12 37.97 13.62
N PHE A 21 -23.74 36.85 14.24
CA PHE A 21 -22.38 36.36 14.11
C PHE A 21 -22.22 35.95 12.63
N LEU A 22 -21.66 36.85 11.82
CA LEU A 22 -20.91 36.42 10.64
C LEU A 22 -19.77 35.57 11.19
N THR A 23 -20.02 34.27 11.33
CA THR A 23 -18.93 33.30 11.36
C THR A 23 -18.36 33.34 9.95
N THR A 24 -17.30 34.12 9.78
CA THR A 24 -16.37 33.85 8.70
C THR A 24 -15.91 32.42 8.91
N ILE A 25 -16.47 31.49 8.14
CA ILE A 25 -15.86 30.19 7.95
C ILE A 25 -14.53 30.52 7.28
N VAL A 26 -13.49 30.69 8.08
CA VAL A 26 -12.13 30.67 7.59
C VAL A 26 -11.95 29.24 7.11
N GLN A 27 -12.16 29.04 5.81
CA GLN A 27 -11.76 27.82 5.15
C GLN A 27 -10.24 27.81 5.25
N GLU A 28 -9.70 27.13 6.27
CA GLU A 28 -8.26 26.90 6.39
C GLU A 28 -7.81 26.31 5.05
N SER A 29 -7.03 27.08 4.29
CA SER A 29 -6.42 26.59 3.07
C SER A 29 -5.47 25.48 3.48
N GLN A 30 -5.76 24.24 3.07
CA GLN A 30 -4.81 23.14 3.19
C GLN A 30 -3.45 23.59 2.64
N SER A 31 -2.38 23.40 3.42
CA SER A 31 -1.04 23.65 2.93
C SER A 31 -0.78 22.77 1.72
N GLN A 32 -0.34 23.35 0.60
CA GLN A 32 0.11 22.55 -0.53
C GLN A 32 1.31 21.69 -0.09
N PRO A 33 1.37 20.40 -0.48
CA PRO A 33 2.53 19.58 -0.24
C PRO A 33 3.78 20.18 -0.88
N LYS A 34 4.92 20.01 -0.21
CA LYS A 34 6.19 20.59 -0.61
C LYS A 34 7.19 19.50 -0.89
N ALA A 35 7.85 19.59 -2.04
CA ALA A 35 9.00 18.76 -2.36
C ALA A 35 10.18 19.16 -1.46
N LYS A 36 10.87 18.17 -0.90
CA LYS A 36 12.17 18.33 -0.22
C LYS A 36 13.34 18.04 -1.14
N ASP A 37 13.13 17.19 -2.15
CA ASP A 37 14.05 17.05 -3.27
C ASP A 37 13.70 18.06 -4.38
N SER A 38 14.67 18.91 -4.73
CA SER A 38 14.54 19.91 -5.79
C SER A 38 14.29 19.34 -7.19
N ASN A 39 14.50 18.04 -7.40
CA ASN A 39 14.23 17.36 -8.67
C ASN A 39 12.77 16.94 -8.83
N LEU A 40 11.93 17.16 -7.81
CA LEU A 40 10.52 16.78 -7.84
C LEU A 40 9.64 17.98 -8.13
N THR A 41 8.63 17.78 -8.97
CA THR A 41 7.56 18.76 -9.18
C THR A 41 6.26 18.21 -8.66
N ILE A 42 5.60 18.93 -7.74
CA ILE A 42 4.31 18.55 -7.18
C ILE A 42 3.23 19.47 -7.74
N THR A 43 2.20 18.88 -8.33
CA THR A 43 1.04 19.61 -8.86
C THR A 43 -0.25 18.99 -8.36
N LYS A 44 -1.26 19.84 -8.09
CA LYS A 44 -2.60 19.34 -7.83
C LYS A 44 -3.13 18.68 -9.10
N TYR A 45 -3.53 17.41 -9.02
CA TYR A 45 -4.08 16.69 -10.15
C TYR A 45 -5.60 16.84 -10.25
N ILE A 46 -6.33 16.59 -9.15
CA ILE A 46 -7.79 16.77 -9.08
C ILE A 46 -8.25 16.86 -7.61
N SER A 47 -9.42 17.45 -7.35
CA SER A 47 -10.14 17.29 -6.07
C SER A 47 -10.93 15.98 -6.05
N VAL A 48 -10.86 15.21 -4.95
CA VAL A 48 -11.55 13.92 -4.85
C VAL A 48 -12.73 13.94 -3.90
N LYS A 49 -13.59 12.91 -3.99
CA LYS A 49 -14.74 12.74 -3.08
C LYS A 49 -14.30 12.44 -1.64
N ASN A 50 -15.21 12.65 -0.70
CA ASN A 50 -15.01 12.37 0.72
C ASN A 50 -14.71 10.87 0.95
N ALA A 51 -13.83 10.59 1.91
CA ALA A 51 -13.42 9.23 2.28
C ALA A 51 -12.88 8.43 1.09
N ALA A 52 -12.05 9.05 0.25
CA ALA A 52 -11.31 8.34 -0.78
C ALA A 52 -10.33 7.34 -0.14
N SER A 53 -10.27 6.09 -0.64
CA SER A 53 -9.59 4.99 0.05
C SER A 53 -8.45 4.34 -0.73
N SER A 54 -8.57 4.23 -2.05
CA SER A 54 -7.57 3.58 -2.90
C SER A 54 -7.48 4.25 -4.27
N ILE A 55 -6.33 4.08 -4.93
CA ILE A 55 -6.01 4.65 -6.24
C ILE A 55 -5.34 3.58 -7.11
N GLY A 56 -5.62 3.60 -8.40
CA GLY A 56 -5.03 2.67 -9.36
C GLY A 56 -5.03 3.23 -10.77
N TYR A 57 -4.35 2.55 -11.68
CA TYR A 57 -4.24 2.94 -13.08
C TYR A 57 -4.76 1.83 -13.97
N ASP A 58 -5.73 2.16 -14.82
CA ASP A 58 -6.23 1.24 -15.84
C ASP A 58 -5.33 1.31 -17.08
N PRO A 59 -4.58 0.26 -17.42
CA PRO A 59 -3.66 0.27 -18.56
C PRO A 59 -4.38 0.34 -19.91
N ILE A 60 -5.66 -0.03 -19.98
CA ILE A 60 -6.43 -0.02 -21.23
C ILE A 60 -6.92 1.39 -21.53
N SER A 61 -7.63 1.99 -20.58
CA SER A 61 -8.20 3.33 -20.75
C SER A 61 -7.18 4.44 -20.50
N LYS A 62 -6.00 4.09 -19.97
CA LYS A 62 -4.89 4.99 -19.61
C LYS A 62 -5.33 6.08 -18.66
N SER A 63 -6.18 5.73 -17.69
CA SER A 63 -6.76 6.69 -16.75
C SER A 63 -6.47 6.27 -15.32
N ILE A 64 -6.33 7.27 -14.45
CA ILE A 64 -6.33 7.08 -13.01
C ILE A 64 -7.76 6.80 -12.54
N PHE A 65 -7.89 5.83 -11.66
CA PHE A 65 -9.12 5.53 -10.94
C PHE A 65 -8.88 5.71 -9.45
N TYR A 66 -9.90 6.11 -8.71
CA TYR A 66 -9.86 6.12 -7.26
C TYR A 66 -11.19 5.64 -6.68
N THR A 67 -11.14 5.12 -5.46
CA THR A 67 -12.32 4.59 -4.75
C THR A 67 -12.67 5.43 -3.54
N THR A 68 -13.91 5.29 -3.04
CA THR A 68 -14.27 5.73 -1.69
C THR A 68 -14.61 4.54 -0.80
N VAL A 69 -14.48 4.72 0.52
CA VAL A 69 -14.84 3.69 1.52
C VAL A 69 -16.27 3.20 1.34
N SER A 70 -17.20 4.07 0.92
CA SER A 70 -18.60 3.73 0.65
C SER A 70 -18.83 2.86 -0.59
N GLY A 71 -17.77 2.39 -1.26
CA GLY A 71 -17.87 1.51 -2.42
C GLY A 71 -18.08 2.23 -3.74
N ASN A 72 -17.74 3.51 -3.88
CA ASN A 72 -17.78 4.16 -5.19
C ASN A 72 -16.43 4.02 -5.90
N VAL A 73 -16.44 3.86 -7.21
CA VAL A 73 -15.25 3.81 -8.07
C VAL A 73 -15.35 4.91 -9.12
N TYR A 74 -14.44 5.88 -9.05
CA TYR A 74 -14.37 7.01 -9.96
C TYR A 74 -13.24 6.86 -10.96
N ARG A 75 -13.49 7.23 -12.21
CA ARG A 75 -12.45 7.43 -13.23
C ARG A 75 -12.14 8.91 -13.34
N VAL A 76 -10.85 9.26 -13.34
CA VAL A 76 -10.38 10.61 -13.65
C VAL A 76 -10.37 10.81 -15.16
N ILE A 77 -10.96 11.91 -15.60
CA ILE A 77 -10.96 12.37 -16.99
C ILE A 77 -9.99 13.56 -17.08
N GLU A 78 -8.90 13.35 -17.82
CA GLU A 78 -7.91 14.40 -18.05
C GLU A 78 -8.49 15.53 -18.92
N GLY A 79 -8.26 16.78 -18.49
CA GLY A 79 -8.77 17.98 -19.13
C GLY A 79 -8.25 19.25 -18.47
N THR A 80 -8.82 20.40 -18.81
CA THR A 80 -8.42 21.70 -18.24
C THR A 80 -9.65 22.39 -17.62
N PRO A 81 -9.96 22.15 -16.32
CA PRO A 81 -9.30 21.26 -15.36
C PRO A 81 -9.69 19.78 -15.53
N ASN A 82 -8.94 18.87 -14.88
CA ASN A 82 -9.33 17.47 -14.74
C ASN A 82 -10.67 17.33 -13.99
N SER A 83 -11.45 16.34 -14.37
CA SER A 83 -12.74 15.99 -13.73
C SER A 83 -12.79 14.49 -13.40
N ASP A 84 -13.84 14.06 -12.71
CA ASP A 84 -14.09 12.65 -12.43
C ASP A 84 -15.51 12.25 -12.83
N ILE A 85 -15.68 10.96 -13.12
CA ILE A 85 -16.98 10.34 -13.38
C ILE A 85 -17.12 9.10 -12.49
N LEU A 86 -18.31 8.90 -11.91
CA LEU A 86 -18.64 7.66 -11.21
C LEU A 86 -18.79 6.55 -12.25
N MET A 87 -18.00 5.50 -12.12
CA MET A 87 -18.04 4.36 -13.03
C MET A 87 -18.83 3.20 -12.44
N PHE A 88 -18.60 2.90 -11.16
CA PHE A 88 -19.21 1.76 -10.48
C PHE A 88 -19.52 2.11 -9.03
N ASP A 89 -20.50 1.43 -8.45
CA ASP A 89 -20.80 1.51 -7.03
C ASP A 89 -21.19 0.15 -6.41
N VAL A 90 -21.64 0.19 -5.15
CA VAL A 90 -22.07 -1.00 -4.39
C VAL A 90 -23.15 -1.80 -5.13
N THR A 91 -23.98 -1.18 -5.98
CA THR A 91 -25.01 -1.89 -6.74
C THR A 91 -24.40 -2.82 -7.79
N ASP A 92 -23.21 -2.50 -8.30
CA ASP A 92 -22.46 -3.35 -9.24
C ASP A 92 -21.73 -4.48 -8.52
N HIS A 93 -20.81 -4.12 -7.62
CA HIS A 93 -19.83 -5.06 -7.06
C HIS A 93 -20.17 -5.58 -5.66
N LYS A 94 -21.18 -5.02 -4.98
CA LYS A 94 -21.67 -5.46 -3.65
C LYS A 94 -20.71 -5.26 -2.46
N ILE A 95 -19.61 -4.53 -2.61
CA ILE A 95 -18.68 -4.23 -1.49
C ILE A 95 -19.12 -2.93 -0.82
N LYS A 96 -19.56 -3.00 0.44
CA LYS A 96 -20.07 -1.83 1.19
C LYS A 96 -18.98 -1.00 1.85
N HIS A 97 -17.85 -1.63 2.19
CA HIS A 97 -16.68 -0.98 2.77
C HIS A 97 -15.45 -1.29 1.90
N LEU A 98 -15.20 -0.45 0.90
CA LEU A 98 -14.18 -0.67 -0.15
C LEU A 98 -12.85 -0.02 0.22
N GLN A 99 -11.79 -0.82 0.33
CA GLN A 99 -10.47 -0.36 0.81
C GLN A 99 -9.33 -0.58 -0.18
N GLY A 100 -9.41 -1.57 -1.06
CA GLY A 100 -8.35 -1.87 -2.02
C GLY A 100 -8.84 -2.05 -3.45
N MET A 101 -7.91 -1.80 -4.38
CA MET A 101 -8.13 -1.86 -5.81
C MET A 101 -6.83 -2.23 -6.52
N HIS A 102 -6.90 -3.10 -7.53
CA HIS A 102 -5.77 -3.41 -8.39
C HIS A 102 -6.24 -3.73 -9.82
N PHE A 103 -5.58 -3.13 -10.82
CA PHE A 103 -5.83 -3.45 -12.23
C PHE A 103 -4.85 -4.50 -12.72
N SER A 104 -5.34 -5.44 -13.53
CA SER A 104 -4.49 -6.33 -14.33
C SER A 104 -5.16 -6.62 -15.65
N ASP A 105 -4.49 -6.26 -16.75
CA ASP A 105 -5.01 -6.38 -18.11
C ASP A 105 -6.41 -5.73 -18.25
N ASN A 106 -7.43 -6.53 -18.56
CA ASN A 106 -8.81 -6.08 -18.69
C ASN A 106 -9.61 -6.17 -17.40
N SER A 107 -9.00 -6.62 -16.30
CA SER A 107 -9.66 -6.90 -15.03
C SER A 107 -9.38 -5.80 -14.01
N LEU A 108 -10.43 -5.43 -13.29
CA LEU A 108 -10.39 -4.59 -12.10
C LEU A 108 -10.73 -5.48 -10.91
N PHE A 109 -9.78 -5.65 -9.99
CA PHE A 109 -10.02 -6.33 -8.73
C PHE A 109 -10.28 -5.30 -7.64
N LEU A 110 -11.34 -5.52 -6.86
CA LEU A 110 -11.71 -4.73 -5.70
C LEU A 110 -11.70 -5.63 -4.46
N VAL A 111 -11.21 -5.11 -3.34
CA VAL A 111 -11.20 -5.80 -2.05
C VAL A 111 -11.79 -4.90 -0.96
N GLY A 112 -12.59 -5.50 -0.09
CA GLY A 112 -13.15 -4.80 1.05
C GLY A 112 -14.00 -5.71 1.92
N ASN A 113 -14.85 -5.10 2.73
CA ASN A 113 -15.56 -5.78 3.81
C ASN A 113 -17.07 -5.50 3.77
N ASP A 114 -17.84 -6.41 4.34
CA ASP A 114 -19.18 -6.17 4.85
C ASP A 114 -19.15 -6.30 6.39
N TRP A 115 -19.10 -5.16 7.07
CA TRP A 115 -19.21 -5.08 8.53
C TRP A 115 -20.67 -5.22 8.94
N THR A 116 -21.18 -6.46 8.86
CA THR A 116 -22.57 -6.81 9.23
C THR A 116 -22.86 -6.28 10.63
N ASP A 117 -23.72 -5.26 10.72
CA ASP A 117 -24.08 -4.46 11.91
C ASP A 117 -22.93 -3.92 12.79
N GLY A 118 -21.68 -4.07 12.33
CA GLY A 118 -20.46 -3.72 13.03
C GLY A 118 -19.95 -4.75 14.03
N THR A 119 -20.68 -5.85 14.28
CA THR A 119 -20.21 -6.91 15.21
C THR A 119 -19.57 -8.09 14.49
N GLN A 120 -19.75 -8.18 13.18
CA GLN A 120 -19.29 -9.28 12.34
C GLN A 120 -18.73 -8.75 11.01
N GLY A 121 -17.78 -9.48 10.43
CA GLY A 121 -17.14 -9.15 9.16
C GLY A 121 -17.27 -10.26 8.13
N ILE A 122 -17.40 -9.87 6.87
CA ILE A 122 -17.22 -10.72 5.69
C ILE A 122 -16.21 -10.04 4.76
N GLY A 123 -15.12 -10.72 4.42
CA GLY A 123 -14.15 -10.26 3.43
C GLY A 123 -14.64 -10.57 2.01
N LEU A 124 -14.50 -9.62 1.10
CA LEU A 124 -15.02 -9.71 -0.27
C LEU A 124 -13.96 -9.31 -1.28
N ILE A 125 -13.79 -10.14 -2.32
CA ILE A 125 -12.98 -9.82 -3.49
C ILE A 125 -13.82 -9.99 -4.74
N LYS A 126 -13.90 -8.92 -5.52
CA LYS A 126 -14.74 -8.84 -6.72
C LYS A 126 -13.88 -8.50 -7.93
N LYS A 127 -14.21 -9.11 -9.07
CA LYS A 127 -13.52 -8.90 -10.34
C LYS A 127 -14.50 -8.33 -11.36
N GLY A 128 -14.22 -7.12 -11.83
CA GLY A 128 -14.89 -6.47 -12.95
C GLY A 128 -14.09 -6.67 -14.24
N THR A 129 -14.58 -7.51 -15.15
CA THR A 129 -13.94 -7.78 -16.44
C THR A 129 -14.50 -6.85 -17.51
N LEU A 130 -13.64 -6.05 -18.15
CA LEU A 130 -14.03 -5.09 -19.19
C LEU A 130 -14.76 -5.80 -20.36
N GLN A 131 -15.92 -5.29 -20.76
CA GLN A 131 -16.76 -5.86 -21.83
C GLN A 131 -16.61 -5.14 -23.17
N GLY A 132 -16.21 -3.87 -23.16
CA GLY A 132 -16.12 -3.05 -24.37
C GLY A 132 -15.33 -1.75 -24.15
N ASN A 133 -15.43 -0.84 -25.11
CA ASN A 133 -14.66 0.42 -25.10
C ASN A 133 -15.30 1.53 -24.25
N ASP A 134 -16.54 1.34 -23.79
CA ASP A 134 -17.28 2.30 -22.95
C ASP A 134 -16.87 2.24 -21.47
N GLY A 135 -16.01 1.29 -21.10
CA GLY A 135 -15.57 1.09 -19.73
C GLY A 135 -16.47 0.17 -18.91
N SER A 136 -17.56 -0.36 -19.47
CA SER A 136 -18.47 -1.29 -18.79
C SER A 136 -17.77 -2.59 -18.39
N ARG A 137 -18.15 -3.13 -17.22
CA ARG A 137 -17.53 -4.33 -16.64
C ARG A 137 -18.58 -5.35 -16.25
N ASN A 138 -18.29 -6.63 -16.52
CA ASN A 138 -19.03 -7.75 -15.96
C ASN A 138 -18.42 -8.12 -14.61
N TRP A 139 -19.24 -8.15 -13.56
CA TRP A 139 -18.80 -8.36 -12.18
C TRP A 139 -19.00 -9.80 -11.72
N SER A 140 -17.99 -10.36 -11.08
CA SER A 140 -17.99 -11.70 -10.50
C SER A 140 -17.37 -11.70 -9.11
N THR A 141 -17.76 -12.66 -8.28
CA THR A 141 -17.09 -12.93 -7.01
C THR A 141 -15.84 -13.76 -7.27
N VAL A 142 -14.70 -13.29 -6.78
CA VAL A 142 -13.47 -14.09 -6.73
C VAL A 142 -13.48 -14.87 -5.43
N ILE A 143 -13.66 -14.16 -4.31
CA ILE A 143 -13.57 -14.69 -2.95
C ILE A 143 -14.63 -14.04 -2.07
N GLU A 144 -15.21 -14.83 -1.19
CA GLU A 144 -15.99 -14.41 -0.05
C GLU A 144 -15.56 -15.21 1.18
N THR A 145 -15.41 -14.57 2.34
CA THR A 145 -15.10 -15.32 3.56
C THR A 145 -16.38 -15.79 4.26
N ALA A 146 -16.26 -16.83 5.08
CA ALA A 146 -17.23 -17.04 6.15
C ALA A 146 -17.23 -15.81 7.07
N LEU A 147 -18.33 -15.66 7.79
CA LEU A 147 -18.45 -14.64 8.80
C LEU A 147 -17.36 -14.81 9.87
N TYR A 148 -16.75 -13.70 10.27
CA TYR A 148 -15.81 -13.67 11.39
C TYR A 148 -16.15 -12.55 12.38
N PRO A 149 -15.73 -12.68 13.66
CA PRO A 149 -15.99 -11.67 14.68
C PRO A 149 -15.30 -10.34 14.35
N ALA A 150 -16.04 -9.23 14.41
CA ALA A 150 -15.50 -7.88 14.44
C ALA A 150 -15.62 -7.31 15.87
N THR A 151 -15.05 -6.14 16.13
CA THR A 151 -15.00 -5.51 17.46
C THR A 151 -15.83 -4.23 17.59
N LYS A 152 -16.40 -3.74 16.48
CA LYS A 152 -17.03 -2.40 16.38
C LYS A 152 -16.06 -1.28 16.81
N ALA A 153 -14.79 -1.60 16.97
CA ALA A 153 -13.76 -0.68 17.39
C ALA A 153 -13.12 -0.03 16.17
N ALA A 154 -12.31 1.00 16.41
CA ALA A 154 -11.45 1.56 15.36
C ALA A 154 -10.29 0.62 14.94
N PHE A 155 -10.21 -0.57 15.55
CA PHE A 155 -9.16 -1.57 15.34
C PHE A 155 -9.55 -2.65 14.33
N ASP A 156 -10.81 -2.70 13.89
CA ASP A 156 -11.25 -3.63 12.86
C ASP A 156 -10.70 -3.19 11.50
N HIS A 157 -9.56 -3.77 11.11
CA HIS A 157 -8.86 -3.37 9.88
C HIS A 157 -9.34 -4.15 8.65
N GLY A 158 -9.67 -5.43 8.82
CA GLY A 158 -10.28 -6.30 7.80
C GLY A 158 -9.47 -6.41 6.51
N PHE A 159 -10.14 -6.82 5.42
CA PHE A 159 -9.52 -6.98 4.11
C PHE A 159 -9.27 -5.62 3.43
N SER A 160 -8.01 -5.27 3.17
CA SER A 160 -7.62 -3.92 2.71
C SER A 160 -6.67 -3.93 1.52
N GLY A 161 -5.47 -4.50 1.67
CA GLY A 161 -4.43 -4.54 0.66
C GLY A 161 -4.67 -5.60 -0.41
N ILE A 162 -4.40 -5.28 -1.67
CA ILE A 162 -4.42 -6.22 -2.80
C ILE A 162 -3.26 -5.93 -3.76
N THR A 163 -2.54 -6.97 -4.16
CA THR A 163 -1.55 -6.88 -5.23
C THR A 163 -1.51 -8.19 -6.03
N ILE A 164 -0.86 -8.14 -7.20
CA ILE A 164 -0.73 -9.28 -8.11
C ILE A 164 0.75 -9.47 -8.43
N ASP A 165 1.19 -10.72 -8.47
CA ASP A 165 2.57 -11.04 -8.88
C ASP A 165 2.83 -10.66 -10.33
N ARG A 166 4.11 -10.51 -10.68
CA ARG A 166 4.52 -10.07 -12.01
C ARG A 166 4.11 -11.06 -13.10
N GLU A 167 4.09 -12.34 -12.77
CA GLU A 167 3.65 -13.44 -13.62
C GLU A 167 2.13 -13.47 -13.82
N LYS A 168 1.36 -12.67 -13.06
CA LYS A 168 -0.10 -12.63 -13.06
C LYS A 168 -0.70 -14.01 -12.84
N LYS A 169 -0.18 -14.75 -11.86
CA LYS A 169 -0.67 -16.06 -11.45
C LYS A 169 -1.44 -15.98 -10.15
N TYR A 170 -1.06 -15.06 -9.26
CA TYR A 170 -1.61 -15.02 -7.91
C TYR A 170 -2.01 -13.61 -7.48
N LEU A 171 -3.14 -13.55 -6.79
CA LEU A 171 -3.59 -12.42 -5.98
C LEU A 171 -3.03 -12.57 -4.57
N TYR A 172 -2.56 -11.47 -3.99
CA TYR A 172 -2.12 -11.39 -2.60
C TYR A 172 -3.00 -10.38 -1.88
N LEU A 173 -3.51 -10.76 -0.72
CA LEU A 173 -4.52 -10.01 0.00
C LEU A 173 -4.11 -9.85 1.46
N SER A 174 -4.21 -8.64 1.98
CA SER A 174 -4.04 -8.37 3.41
C SER A 174 -5.39 -8.44 4.11
N SER A 175 -5.45 -9.19 5.20
CA SER A 175 -6.53 -9.17 6.19
C SER A 175 -5.96 -8.73 7.53
N GLY A 176 -6.33 -7.53 7.96
CA GLY A 176 -5.88 -6.97 9.21
C GLY A 176 -6.46 -7.68 10.43
N SER A 177 -5.86 -7.37 11.57
CA SER A 177 -6.25 -7.78 12.90
C SER A 177 -7.61 -7.19 13.27
N ARG A 178 -8.29 -7.88 14.20
CA ARG A 178 -9.49 -7.36 14.86
C ARG A 178 -9.20 -6.75 16.23
N THR A 179 -7.96 -6.82 16.71
CA THR A 179 -7.54 -6.34 18.04
C THR A 179 -6.51 -5.23 17.91
N ASP A 180 -6.26 -4.50 18.99
CA ASP A 180 -5.21 -3.49 18.97
C ASP A 180 -3.82 -4.12 19.17
N HIS A 181 -3.71 -5.08 20.08
CA HIS A 181 -2.47 -5.74 20.49
C HIS A 181 -2.75 -7.16 21.02
N GLY A 182 -3.68 -7.90 20.39
CA GLY A 182 -3.99 -9.30 20.73
C GLY A 182 -4.79 -9.52 22.01
N GLU A 183 -5.36 -8.47 22.58
CA GLU A 183 -6.21 -8.54 23.76
C GLU A 183 -7.54 -9.28 23.48
N LEU A 184 -8.17 -9.79 24.54
CA LEU A 184 -9.55 -10.26 24.44
C LEU A 184 -10.47 -9.09 24.05
N GLN A 185 -11.27 -9.30 22.99
CA GLN A 185 -12.28 -8.32 22.58
C GLN A 185 -13.65 -8.96 22.35
N GLU A 186 -14.58 -8.63 23.25
CA GLU A 186 -16.01 -8.89 23.12
C GLU A 186 -16.78 -7.66 22.59
N VAL A 187 -17.93 -7.88 21.96
CA VAL A 187 -18.81 -6.81 21.47
C VAL A 187 -20.24 -7.07 21.91
N ASN A 188 -20.80 -6.19 22.74
CA ASN A 188 -22.18 -6.33 23.26
C ASN A 188 -22.45 -7.71 23.88
N GLY A 189 -21.45 -8.33 24.50
CA GLY A 189 -21.52 -9.68 25.08
C GLY A 189 -21.39 -10.84 24.07
N LEU A 190 -21.17 -10.56 22.79
CA LEU A 190 -20.84 -11.55 21.75
C LEU A 190 -19.32 -11.81 21.70
N PHE A 191 -18.96 -12.99 21.20
CA PHE A 191 -17.56 -13.41 20.95
C PHE A 191 -16.66 -13.34 22.20
N LYS A 192 -17.21 -13.71 23.37
CA LYS A 192 -16.45 -13.78 24.62
C LYS A 192 -15.25 -14.70 24.50
N GLY A 193 -14.11 -14.27 25.02
CA GLY A 193 -12.89 -15.07 25.03
C GLY A 193 -12.17 -15.16 23.66
N ILE A 194 -12.55 -14.33 22.68
CA ILE A 194 -11.95 -14.34 21.35
C ILE A 194 -10.93 -13.18 21.19
N ARG A 195 -9.78 -13.52 20.60
CA ARG A 195 -8.69 -12.60 20.20
C ARG A 195 -8.66 -12.50 18.67
N GLU A 196 -7.57 -12.91 18.02
CA GLU A 196 -7.53 -13.16 16.59
C GLU A 196 -8.24 -14.47 16.20
N VAL A 197 -8.64 -14.57 14.94
CA VAL A 197 -9.28 -15.75 14.34
C VAL A 197 -8.56 -16.09 13.02
N PRO A 198 -8.75 -17.30 12.44
CA PRO A 198 -8.03 -17.71 11.23
C PRO A 198 -8.11 -16.79 9.99
N LEU A 199 -9.07 -15.86 9.96
CA LEU A 199 -9.25 -14.89 8.89
C LEU A 199 -8.65 -13.51 9.16
N THR A 200 -8.07 -13.28 10.33
CA THR A 200 -7.50 -11.98 10.73
C THR A 200 -5.98 -12.09 10.92
N SER A 201 -5.30 -10.94 10.84
CA SER A 201 -3.84 -10.84 11.00
C SER A 201 -3.03 -11.67 9.99
N ALA A 202 -3.46 -11.72 8.73
CA ALA A 202 -2.90 -12.63 7.73
C ALA A 202 -2.76 -12.02 6.34
N ILE A 203 -1.75 -12.50 5.60
CA ILE A 203 -1.65 -12.32 4.15
C ILE A 203 -2.08 -13.61 3.47
N PHE A 204 -3.09 -13.52 2.62
CA PHE A 204 -3.59 -14.64 1.84
C PHE A 204 -3.10 -14.60 0.39
N ARG A 205 -3.02 -15.76 -0.25
CA ARG A 205 -2.67 -15.89 -1.67
C ARG A 205 -3.61 -16.86 -2.39
N PHE A 206 -4.12 -16.43 -3.55
CA PHE A 206 -5.07 -17.21 -4.36
C PHE A 206 -4.69 -17.15 -5.84
N PRO A 207 -4.97 -18.21 -6.63
CA PRO A 207 -4.88 -18.12 -8.09
C PRO A 207 -5.70 -16.93 -8.62
N ILE A 208 -5.16 -16.17 -9.56
CA ILE A 208 -5.80 -14.95 -10.09
C ILE A 208 -7.14 -15.22 -10.82
N ASP A 209 -7.32 -16.45 -11.29
CA ASP A 209 -8.49 -16.96 -11.99
C ASP A 209 -9.49 -17.65 -11.06
N SER A 210 -9.30 -17.53 -9.74
CA SER A 210 -10.27 -18.01 -8.74
C SER A 210 -11.65 -17.38 -8.96
N GLU A 211 -12.69 -18.20 -8.84
CA GLU A 211 -14.08 -17.77 -8.95
C GLU A 211 -14.92 -18.40 -7.84
N ASN A 212 -15.74 -17.57 -7.19
CA ASN A 212 -16.70 -17.98 -6.15
C ASN A 212 -16.10 -18.83 -5.03
N LEU A 213 -14.85 -18.56 -4.63
CA LEU A 213 -14.23 -19.26 -3.51
C LEU A 213 -14.81 -18.78 -2.17
N MET A 214 -15.29 -19.72 -1.36
CA MET A 214 -15.71 -19.46 0.02
C MET A 214 -14.59 -19.86 0.98
N ILE A 215 -14.05 -18.91 1.73
CA ILE A 215 -12.96 -19.15 2.68
C ILE A 215 -13.53 -19.33 4.08
N PRO A 216 -13.48 -20.54 4.67
CA PRO A 216 -14.01 -20.76 6.00
C PRO A 216 -13.13 -20.08 7.06
N ASN A 217 -13.73 -19.71 8.18
CA ASN A 217 -12.99 -19.27 9.36
C ASN A 217 -12.38 -20.48 10.10
N ASN A 218 -11.49 -21.21 9.43
CA ASN A 218 -10.91 -22.47 9.89
C ASN A 218 -9.46 -22.61 9.38
N LEU A 219 -8.51 -22.51 10.29
CA LEU A 219 -7.08 -22.52 9.98
C LEU A 219 -6.62 -23.83 9.30
N ALA A 220 -7.16 -24.97 9.71
CA ALA A 220 -6.77 -26.26 9.13
C ALA A 220 -7.17 -26.36 7.65
N ILE A 221 -8.36 -25.88 7.29
CA ILE A 221 -8.83 -25.86 5.89
C ILE A 221 -8.03 -24.83 5.09
N ILE A 222 -7.81 -23.63 5.64
CA ILE A 222 -6.99 -22.59 5.01
C ILE A 222 -5.59 -23.12 4.68
N ASN A 223 -4.94 -23.78 5.65
CA ASN A 223 -3.60 -24.34 5.47
C ASN A 223 -3.57 -25.50 4.48
N THR A 224 -4.56 -26.41 4.54
CA THR A 224 -4.64 -27.56 3.61
C THR A 224 -4.77 -27.11 2.16
N ASN A 225 -5.44 -25.98 1.91
CA ASN A 225 -5.56 -25.40 0.56
C ASN A 225 -4.41 -24.47 0.18
N GLY A 226 -3.46 -24.21 1.10
CA GLY A 226 -2.31 -23.33 0.85
C GLY A 226 -2.69 -21.87 0.62
N TRP A 227 -3.81 -21.42 1.19
CA TRP A 227 -4.32 -20.05 1.04
C TRP A 227 -3.64 -19.06 1.99
N LEU A 228 -3.21 -19.50 3.17
CA LEU A 228 -2.38 -18.68 4.06
C LEU A 228 -0.99 -18.55 3.44
N PHE A 229 -0.60 -17.32 3.11
CA PHE A 229 0.73 -17.03 2.57
C PHE A 229 1.68 -16.59 3.67
N ALA A 230 1.26 -15.67 4.53
CA ALA A 230 2.00 -15.20 5.68
C ALA A 230 1.04 -14.88 6.83
N ASP A 231 1.53 -14.91 8.06
CA ASP A 231 0.71 -14.78 9.28
C ASP A 231 1.32 -13.74 10.22
N GLY A 232 0.54 -13.25 11.20
CA GLY A 232 1.02 -12.35 12.24
C GLY A 232 1.40 -10.94 11.77
N THR A 233 0.78 -10.43 10.71
CA THR A 233 0.80 -9.01 10.34
C THR A 233 -0.38 -8.29 11.00
N ARG A 234 -0.24 -7.09 11.55
CA ARG A 234 -1.36 -6.42 12.25
C ARG A 234 -2.35 -5.77 11.30
N ASN A 235 -1.91 -4.80 10.51
CA ASN A 235 -2.65 -4.09 9.47
C ASN A 235 -1.71 -3.72 8.32
N SER A 236 -1.27 -4.75 7.57
CA SER A 236 -0.44 -4.57 6.37
C SER A 236 -1.25 -3.96 5.22
N PHE A 237 -1.56 -2.66 5.30
CA PHE A 237 -2.54 -2.00 4.41
C PHE A 237 -2.03 -1.89 2.96
N GLY A 238 -0.75 -1.57 2.79
CA GLY A 238 -0.09 -1.48 1.49
C GLY A 238 0.72 -2.74 1.19
N LEU A 239 0.48 -3.35 0.02
CA LEU A 239 1.27 -4.47 -0.50
C LEU A 239 1.80 -4.13 -1.90
N ALA A 240 3.08 -4.39 -2.16
CA ALA A 240 3.65 -4.19 -3.48
C ALA A 240 4.85 -5.09 -3.76
N PHE A 241 4.96 -5.54 -5.01
CA PHE A 241 6.16 -6.19 -5.52
C PHE A 241 7.20 -5.16 -5.99
N ASN A 242 8.48 -5.43 -5.73
CA ASN A 242 9.58 -4.67 -6.36
C ASN A 242 9.92 -5.23 -7.76
N SER A 243 10.95 -4.67 -8.41
CA SER A 243 11.42 -5.14 -9.73
C SER A 243 12.07 -6.54 -9.73
N LYS A 244 12.49 -7.03 -8.55
CA LYS A 244 13.09 -8.37 -8.35
C LYS A 244 12.05 -9.47 -8.10
N GLY A 245 10.80 -9.11 -7.82
CA GLY A 245 9.73 -10.06 -7.47
C GLY A 245 9.58 -10.32 -5.98
N ASP A 246 10.24 -9.53 -5.12
CA ASP A 246 10.05 -9.57 -3.68
C ASP A 246 8.75 -8.85 -3.30
N LEU A 247 7.91 -9.48 -2.47
CA LEU A 247 6.68 -8.88 -1.94
C LEU A 247 7.00 -8.09 -0.67
N PHE A 248 6.61 -6.83 -0.62
CA PHE A 248 6.70 -6.01 0.58
C PHE A 248 5.30 -5.66 1.08
N GLY A 249 5.20 -5.54 2.41
CA GLY A 249 4.05 -4.99 3.10
C GLY A 249 4.48 -3.91 4.08
N VAL A 250 3.71 -2.82 4.17
CA VAL A 250 3.86 -1.86 5.27
C VAL A 250 2.77 -2.09 6.29
N ASP A 251 3.15 -2.23 7.55
CA ASP A 251 2.28 -2.66 8.64
C ASP A 251 2.08 -1.56 9.67
N ASN A 252 0.88 -1.50 10.25
CA ASN A 252 0.52 -0.53 11.28
C ASN A 252 0.47 -1.17 12.66
N SER A 253 1.28 -0.67 13.59
CA SER A 253 1.28 -0.98 15.01
C SER A 253 0.06 -0.43 15.75
N GLY A 254 -0.07 -0.82 17.01
CA GLY A 254 -1.20 -0.51 17.89
C GLY A 254 -1.08 0.83 18.59
N ASP A 255 -1.91 1.02 19.62
CA ASP A 255 -1.95 2.26 20.39
C ASP A 255 -0.75 2.45 21.33
N ARG A 256 0.08 1.41 21.51
CA ARG A 256 1.39 1.46 22.19
C ARG A 256 2.43 2.02 21.23
N ASP A 257 3.41 2.76 21.73
CA ASP A 257 4.47 3.41 20.94
C ASP A 257 5.51 2.41 20.40
N ASP A 258 5.03 1.34 19.77
CA ASP A 258 5.80 0.36 19.02
C ASP A 258 6.07 0.84 17.60
N HIS A 259 7.17 0.36 17.04
CA HIS A 259 7.59 0.73 15.70
C HIS A 259 6.59 0.28 14.63
N GLU A 260 6.41 1.11 13.61
CA GLU A 260 5.69 0.70 12.39
C GLU A 260 6.66 -0.10 11.49
N GLU A 261 6.15 -0.92 10.59
CA GLU A 261 6.98 -1.94 9.92
C GLU A 261 6.99 -1.80 8.39
N LEU A 262 8.14 -2.11 7.78
CA LEU A 262 8.25 -2.58 6.40
C LEU A 262 8.72 -4.03 6.44
N ASN A 263 7.90 -4.92 5.92
CA ASN A 263 8.14 -6.35 5.94
C ASN A 263 8.44 -6.88 4.54
N HIS A 264 9.46 -7.73 4.41
CA HIS A 264 9.64 -8.59 3.23
C HIS A 264 8.77 -9.83 3.42
N ILE A 265 7.58 -9.80 2.81
CA ILE A 265 6.53 -10.81 2.99
C ILE A 265 6.88 -12.08 2.22
N GLN A 266 7.15 -13.15 2.97
CA GLN A 266 7.55 -14.45 2.48
C GLN A 266 6.54 -15.53 2.86
N LYS A 267 6.46 -16.56 2.01
CA LYS A 267 5.58 -17.71 2.20
C LYS A 267 5.92 -18.46 3.49
N ASP A 268 4.91 -18.84 4.26
CA ASP A 268 4.99 -19.61 5.51
C ASP A 268 5.73 -18.90 6.66
N HIS A 269 5.97 -17.59 6.54
CA HIS A 269 6.56 -16.78 7.61
C HIS A 269 5.48 -16.17 8.52
N HIS A 270 5.88 -15.88 9.77
CA HIS A 270 5.05 -15.20 10.77
C HIS A 270 5.74 -13.90 11.22
N TYR A 271 5.04 -12.76 11.23
CA TYR A 271 5.62 -11.42 11.48
C TYR A 271 5.53 -10.97 12.94
N GLY A 272 4.93 -11.78 13.79
CA GLY A 272 5.08 -11.68 15.26
C GLY A 272 3.83 -11.22 15.97
N PHE A 273 2.91 -10.51 15.32
CA PHE A 273 1.66 -10.10 15.95
C PHE A 273 0.85 -11.33 16.41
N PRO A 274 0.24 -11.33 17.62
CA PRO A 274 0.27 -10.24 18.60
C PRO A 274 1.37 -10.35 19.67
N TRP A 275 2.30 -11.30 19.56
CA TRP A 275 3.37 -11.50 20.56
C TRP A 275 4.48 -10.45 20.46
N LYS A 276 4.71 -9.93 19.26
CA LYS A 276 5.76 -8.95 18.96
C LYS A 276 5.21 -7.91 17.98
N MET A 277 5.53 -6.65 18.20
CA MET A 277 5.15 -5.51 17.34
C MET A 277 6.39 -4.64 17.14
N GLY A 278 6.77 -4.46 15.88
CA GLY A 278 8.12 -4.04 15.54
C GLY A 278 9.15 -5.02 16.09
N THR A 279 10.09 -4.50 16.88
CA THR A 279 11.06 -5.34 17.60
C THR A 279 10.70 -5.57 19.07
N ASN A 280 9.58 -5.05 19.55
CA ASN A 280 9.21 -5.08 20.96
C ASN A 280 8.28 -6.25 21.27
N ASP A 281 8.53 -6.91 22.40
CA ASP A 281 7.59 -7.89 22.94
C ASP A 281 6.31 -7.20 23.41
N ASN A 282 5.15 -7.84 23.17
CA ASN A 282 3.90 -7.43 23.77
C ASN A 282 3.92 -7.72 25.27
N PRO A 283 3.87 -6.70 26.14
CA PRO A 283 4.10 -6.91 27.56
C PRO A 283 2.95 -7.65 28.25
N GLN A 284 1.74 -7.70 27.67
CA GLN A 284 0.61 -8.43 28.26
C GLN A 284 0.85 -9.94 28.36
N GLN A 285 1.80 -10.48 27.60
CA GLN A 285 2.12 -11.91 27.66
C GLN A 285 2.92 -12.30 28.92
N PHE A 286 3.41 -11.33 29.69
CA PHE A 286 4.25 -11.58 30.86
C PHE A 286 3.49 -11.33 32.16
N PRO A 287 3.50 -12.31 33.10
CA PRO A 287 2.83 -12.14 34.39
C PRO A 287 3.34 -10.94 35.19
N GLY A 288 2.42 -10.19 35.78
CA GLY A 288 2.72 -9.01 36.57
C GLY A 288 2.90 -7.73 35.74
N TYR A 289 2.45 -7.73 34.48
CA TYR A 289 2.45 -6.54 33.65
C TYR A 289 1.59 -5.43 34.28
N ASP A 290 2.19 -4.25 34.47
CA ASP A 290 1.52 -3.07 35.01
C ASP A 290 1.46 -1.97 33.94
N PRO A 291 0.31 -1.74 33.30
CA PRO A 291 0.18 -0.78 32.21
C PRO A 291 0.40 0.67 32.67
N ASP A 292 0.29 0.99 33.96
CA ASP A 292 0.55 2.34 34.46
C ASP A 292 2.05 2.67 34.55
N LYS A 293 2.89 1.63 34.55
CA LYS A 293 4.35 1.69 34.53
C LYS A 293 4.95 1.54 33.14
N ASP A 294 4.17 1.12 32.14
CA ASP A 294 4.66 1.03 30.76
C ASP A 294 4.78 2.42 30.15
N LEU A 295 6.02 2.87 29.95
CA LEU A 295 6.32 4.18 29.38
C LEU A 295 6.05 4.26 27.88
N LEU A 296 5.85 3.13 27.19
CA LEU A 296 5.44 3.08 25.79
C LEU A 296 3.92 3.19 25.60
N VAL A 297 3.13 3.04 26.67
CA VAL A 297 1.67 3.16 26.56
C VAL A 297 1.25 4.63 26.65
N ASN A 298 0.68 5.13 25.55
CA ASN A 298 0.10 6.46 25.55
C ASN A 298 -1.22 6.47 26.35
N LYS A 299 -1.24 7.18 27.49
CA LYS A 299 -2.42 7.28 28.38
C LYS A 299 -3.62 7.99 27.74
N ASN A 300 -3.41 8.68 26.62
CA ASN A 300 -4.48 9.30 25.83
C ASN A 300 -5.04 8.39 24.73
N SER A 301 -4.42 7.25 24.46
CA SER A 301 -4.87 6.29 23.46
C SER A 301 -6.26 5.72 23.77
N LYS A 302 -6.92 5.17 22.74
CA LYS A 302 -8.24 4.55 22.92
C LYS A 302 -8.12 3.24 23.68
N ALA A 303 -7.09 2.45 23.40
CA ALA A 303 -6.82 1.19 24.06
C ALA A 303 -6.64 1.36 25.56
N TYR A 304 -5.78 2.29 26.00
CA TYR A 304 -5.58 2.57 27.43
C TYR A 304 -6.86 3.07 28.10
N LYS A 305 -7.56 4.04 27.51
CA LYS A 305 -8.82 4.59 28.07
C LYS A 305 -9.93 3.55 28.18
N ARG A 306 -9.89 2.51 27.37
CA ARG A 306 -10.84 1.38 27.42
C ARG A 306 -10.39 0.25 28.35
N GLY A 307 -9.22 0.38 29.00
CA GLY A 307 -8.66 -0.66 29.85
C GLY A 307 -8.23 -1.91 29.08
N LEU A 308 -7.82 -1.75 27.82
CA LEU A 308 -7.39 -2.89 26.98
C LEU A 308 -5.97 -3.36 27.30
N TYR A 309 -5.16 -2.54 27.99
CA TYR A 309 -3.89 -2.95 28.56
C TYR A 309 -4.08 -3.46 29.99
N TYR A 310 -3.74 -4.71 30.28
CA TYR A 310 -3.84 -5.34 31.59
C TYR A 310 -2.92 -6.57 31.73
N ASP A 311 -2.66 -6.99 32.97
CA ASP A 311 -1.96 -8.25 33.27
C ASP A 311 -2.79 -9.46 32.81
N ASP A 312 -2.45 -10.02 31.66
CA ASP A 312 -3.23 -11.07 31.01
C ASP A 312 -2.62 -12.45 31.23
N ASN A 313 -2.95 -13.06 32.36
CA ASN A 313 -2.55 -14.43 32.69
C ASN A 313 -3.11 -15.51 31.74
N THR A 314 -3.94 -15.12 30.77
CA THR A 314 -4.51 -15.99 29.73
C THR A 314 -3.99 -15.68 28.33
N PHE A 315 -2.99 -14.79 28.21
CA PHE A 315 -2.38 -14.48 26.92
C PHE A 315 -1.79 -15.75 26.31
N PRO A 316 -2.06 -16.07 25.04
CA PRO A 316 -1.57 -17.30 24.43
C PRO A 316 -0.04 -17.29 24.36
N LYS A 317 0.58 -18.45 24.60
CA LYS A 317 2.03 -18.59 24.35
C LYS A 317 2.32 -18.53 22.85
N PRO A 318 3.48 -17.97 22.44
CA PRO A 318 3.96 -18.10 21.06
C PRO A 318 3.94 -19.57 20.60
N PRO A 319 3.60 -19.86 19.34
CA PRO A 319 3.64 -21.23 18.83
C PRO A 319 5.06 -21.79 18.88
N ALA A 320 5.23 -22.98 19.49
CA ALA A 320 6.55 -23.52 19.87
C ALA A 320 7.56 -23.71 18.71
N ASN A 321 7.10 -23.79 17.46
CA ASN A 321 7.93 -24.02 16.28
C ASN A 321 7.88 -22.87 15.26
N VAL A 322 7.46 -21.68 15.69
CA VAL A 322 7.42 -20.50 14.83
C VAL A 322 8.57 -19.58 15.18
N THR A 323 9.41 -19.28 14.20
CA THR A 323 10.38 -18.19 14.30
C THR A 323 9.76 -16.94 13.70
N PHE A 324 9.66 -15.88 14.49
CA PHE A 324 9.14 -14.61 13.98
C PHE A 324 10.15 -13.96 13.04
N THR A 325 9.64 -13.38 11.96
CA THR A 325 10.42 -12.60 11.01
C THR A 325 10.40 -11.16 11.47
N ASP A 326 11.57 -10.62 11.79
CA ASP A 326 11.71 -9.21 12.15
C ASP A 326 11.49 -8.30 10.92
N PRO A 327 11.00 -7.06 11.15
CA PRO A 327 10.83 -6.08 10.09
C PRO A 327 12.19 -5.59 9.56
N ILE A 328 12.19 -4.99 8.38
CA ILE A 328 13.41 -4.47 7.75
C ILE A 328 13.94 -3.28 8.55
N GLU A 329 15.20 -3.35 8.96
CA GLU A 329 15.85 -2.29 9.74
C GLU A 329 15.98 -1.00 8.92
N ASN A 330 15.54 0.11 9.51
CA ASN A 330 15.72 1.43 8.92
C ASN A 330 17.02 2.09 9.37
N MET A 331 17.79 2.55 8.39
CA MET A 331 19.11 3.17 8.54
C MET A 331 19.07 4.71 8.48
N GLY A 332 17.88 5.30 8.43
CA GLY A 332 17.65 6.74 8.38
C GLY A 332 17.83 7.35 6.98
N PRO A 333 17.92 8.69 6.86
CA PRO A 333 17.97 9.66 7.97
C PRO A 333 16.59 10.02 8.54
N ASP A 334 15.49 9.60 7.94
CA ASP A 334 14.15 10.02 8.34
C ASP A 334 13.28 8.84 8.80
N ALA A 335 12.12 9.15 9.39
CA ALA A 335 11.14 8.17 9.88
C ALA A 335 11.74 7.14 10.85
N ASN A 336 12.70 7.54 11.68
CA ASN A 336 13.50 6.65 12.52
C ASN A 336 13.55 7.11 13.99
N TYR A 337 12.46 7.68 14.49
CA TYR A 337 12.30 8.04 15.90
C TYR A 337 11.67 6.90 16.70
N TYR A 338 11.93 6.86 18.00
CA TYR A 338 11.43 5.83 18.91
C TYR A 338 11.26 6.39 20.30
N ARG A 339 10.39 5.79 21.11
CA ARG A 339 10.33 6.07 22.54
C ARG A 339 11.19 5.05 23.28
N ASP A 340 12.10 5.54 24.13
CA ASP A 340 12.95 4.68 24.94
C ASP A 340 12.12 4.13 26.13
N PRO A 341 12.04 2.81 26.32
CA PRO A 341 11.25 2.21 27.38
C PRO A 341 11.83 2.45 28.79
N SER A 342 13.09 2.86 28.91
CA SER A 342 13.76 3.09 30.21
C SER A 342 13.45 4.46 30.82
N ASP A 343 13.21 5.49 29.99
CA ASP A 343 12.93 6.84 30.47
C ASP A 343 11.70 7.50 29.84
N GLY A 344 11.07 6.85 28.86
CA GLY A 344 9.83 7.28 28.23
C GLY A 344 10.00 8.44 27.25
N LYS A 345 11.22 8.87 26.93
CA LYS A 345 11.45 9.98 26.01
C LYS A 345 11.57 9.52 24.57
N VAL A 346 11.29 10.43 23.64
CA VAL A 346 11.38 10.17 22.21
C VAL A 346 12.74 10.63 21.68
N TYR A 347 13.46 9.70 21.05
CA TYR A 347 14.78 9.91 20.46
C TYR A 347 14.75 9.66 18.96
N LYS A 348 15.64 10.34 18.25
CA LYS A 348 15.98 9.99 16.87
C LYS A 348 17.11 8.96 16.89
N SER A 349 16.96 7.84 16.19
CA SER A 349 18.08 6.90 16.02
C SER A 349 19.23 7.57 15.25
N LYS A 350 20.46 7.19 15.58
CA LYS A 350 21.64 7.68 14.86
C LYS A 350 21.74 6.99 13.51
N ASP A 351 22.32 7.68 12.53
CA ASP A 351 22.64 7.07 11.23
C ASP A 351 23.47 5.80 11.44
N GLY A 352 23.01 4.66 10.92
CA GLY A 352 23.69 3.39 11.14
C GLY A 352 23.07 2.49 12.21
N GLU A 353 22.22 3.02 13.08
CA GLU A 353 21.56 2.30 14.18
C GLU A 353 20.06 2.16 13.91
N SER A 354 19.46 1.03 14.29
CA SER A 354 18.03 0.77 14.07
C SER A 354 17.40 0.09 15.28
N LEU A 355 16.12 0.38 15.52
CA LEU A 355 15.26 -0.27 16.52
C LEU A 355 13.96 -0.78 15.88
N GLY A 356 13.87 -0.82 14.55
CA GLY A 356 12.66 -1.15 13.80
C GLY A 356 12.66 -0.45 12.44
N THR A 357 11.52 -0.45 11.73
CA THR A 357 11.44 0.25 10.44
C THR A 357 11.07 1.72 10.61
N PHE A 358 9.80 2.05 10.90
CA PHE A 358 9.38 3.44 10.94
C PHE A 358 9.02 3.90 12.35
N THR A 359 9.11 5.22 12.56
CA THR A 359 8.63 5.87 13.78
C THR A 359 7.21 5.43 14.12
N MET A 360 6.95 5.17 15.41
CA MET A 360 5.62 4.81 15.90
C MET A 360 4.53 5.78 15.44
N HIS A 361 3.32 5.26 15.25
CA HIS A 361 2.10 5.99 14.85
C HIS A 361 2.12 6.66 13.48
N ARG A 362 3.16 6.48 12.65
CA ARG A 362 3.18 7.04 11.28
C ARG A 362 2.08 6.48 10.41
N SER A 363 1.61 5.27 10.71
CA SER A 363 0.61 4.52 9.94
C SER A 363 1.00 4.50 8.46
N PRO A 364 2.06 3.76 8.09
CA PRO A 364 2.49 3.66 6.70
C PRO A 364 1.41 2.96 5.85
N LEU A 365 0.98 3.58 4.76
CA LEU A 365 -0.11 3.06 3.90
C LEU A 365 0.33 2.82 2.46
N GLY A 366 -0.10 3.64 1.49
CA GLY A 366 0.16 3.40 0.07
C GLY A 366 1.63 3.08 -0.22
N LEU A 367 1.88 1.94 -0.86
CA LEU A 367 3.21 1.41 -1.15
C LEU A 367 3.32 1.09 -2.64
N VAL A 368 4.36 1.58 -3.30
CA VAL A 368 4.67 1.27 -4.71
C VAL A 368 6.17 1.18 -4.93
N PHE A 369 6.59 0.48 -5.99
CA PHE A 369 7.98 0.40 -6.42
C PHE A 369 8.15 0.82 -7.87
N ASP A 370 9.32 1.35 -8.22
CA ASP A 370 9.78 1.52 -9.59
C ASP A 370 10.12 0.15 -10.22
N GLN A 371 9.10 -0.65 -10.52
CA GLN A 371 9.27 -2.01 -11.05
C GLN A 371 9.98 -2.04 -12.40
N GLY A 372 9.88 -0.96 -13.17
CA GLY A 372 10.49 -0.84 -14.50
C GLY A 372 11.92 -0.34 -14.50
N ASN A 373 12.48 0.04 -13.34
CA ASN A 373 13.74 0.77 -13.23
C ASN A 373 13.77 2.01 -14.15
N ILE A 374 12.63 2.70 -14.28
CA ILE A 374 12.44 3.81 -15.21
C ILE A 374 12.82 5.16 -14.60
N LEU A 375 12.87 5.25 -13.27
CA LEU A 375 13.28 6.46 -12.58
C LEU A 375 14.80 6.61 -12.61
N LYS A 376 15.27 7.85 -12.58
CA LYS A 376 16.69 8.19 -12.49
C LYS A 376 17.16 8.01 -11.05
N THR A 377 18.43 7.63 -10.87
CA THR A 377 19.13 7.67 -9.58
C THR A 377 18.87 9.00 -8.85
N PRO A 378 18.52 8.98 -7.56
CA PRO A 378 18.56 7.85 -6.63
C PRO A 378 17.32 6.93 -6.60
N TYR A 379 16.33 7.14 -7.47
CA TYR A 379 15.02 6.48 -7.36
C TYR A 379 14.86 5.19 -8.18
N THR A 380 15.89 4.79 -8.93
CA THR A 380 15.85 3.63 -9.81
C THR A 380 15.58 2.35 -9.02
N GLY A 381 14.46 1.68 -9.31
CA GLY A 381 14.08 0.43 -8.63
C GLY A 381 13.62 0.59 -7.17
N SER A 382 13.55 1.83 -6.68
CA SER A 382 13.22 2.12 -5.29
C SER A 382 11.74 1.98 -4.97
N GLY A 383 11.44 1.86 -3.68
CA GLY A 383 10.08 1.91 -3.14
C GLY A 383 9.68 3.32 -2.70
N PHE A 384 8.37 3.53 -2.56
CA PHE A 384 7.79 4.74 -2.02
C PHE A 384 6.61 4.37 -1.10
N THR A 385 6.58 4.94 0.10
CA THR A 385 5.47 4.78 1.04
C THR A 385 4.97 6.12 1.57
N LEU A 386 3.75 6.13 2.12
CA LEU A 386 3.06 7.31 2.64
C LEU A 386 2.85 7.19 4.14
N SER A 387 3.05 8.26 4.90
CA SER A 387 2.67 8.31 6.33
C SER A 387 1.30 8.97 6.49
N PHE A 388 0.30 8.27 7.00
CA PHE A 388 -1.07 8.77 7.05
C PHE A 388 -1.32 9.78 8.19
N THR A 389 -0.81 9.48 9.39
CA THR A 389 -1.16 10.19 10.61
C THR A 389 -0.53 11.57 10.66
N GLN A 390 -1.14 12.52 11.36
CA GLN A 390 -0.51 13.81 11.64
C GLN A 390 0.83 13.61 12.38
N GLY A 391 1.78 14.52 12.16
CA GLY A 391 3.06 14.51 12.87
C GLY A 391 3.28 15.79 13.65
N LYS A 392 4.49 15.92 14.21
CA LYS A 392 4.93 17.06 15.04
C LYS A 392 4.06 17.25 16.28
N GLY A 393 3.57 16.16 16.86
CA GLY A 393 3.01 16.19 18.20
C GLY A 393 4.08 16.55 19.24
N ASP A 394 3.65 16.88 20.45
CA ASP A 394 4.58 16.95 21.58
C ASP A 394 5.17 15.56 21.91
N GLU A 395 6.00 15.50 22.95
CA GLU A 395 6.65 14.24 23.37
C GLU A 395 5.65 13.13 23.75
N ASN A 396 4.40 13.48 24.07
CA ASN A 396 3.32 12.54 24.39
C ASN A 396 2.40 12.26 23.19
N GLY A 397 2.79 12.70 21.98
CA GLY A 397 2.00 12.54 20.78
C GLY A 397 0.72 13.36 20.79
N TYR A 398 0.63 14.41 21.59
CA TYR A 398 -0.51 15.30 21.59
C TYR A 398 -0.31 16.45 20.59
N LEU A 399 -1.38 16.77 19.87
CA LEU A 399 -1.46 17.92 18.99
C LEU A 399 -2.85 18.54 19.16
N SER A 400 -2.93 19.85 19.39
CA SER A 400 -4.19 20.54 19.74
C SER A 400 -5.27 20.44 18.67
N ASN A 401 -4.85 20.36 17.40
CA ASN A 401 -5.73 20.13 16.25
C ASN A 401 -5.73 18.67 15.77
N SER A 402 -5.27 17.72 16.59
CA SER A 402 -5.33 16.29 16.32
C SER A 402 -6.76 15.89 15.95
N ILE A 403 -6.88 15.24 14.80
CA ILE A 403 -8.15 14.74 14.32
C ILE A 403 -8.45 13.44 15.06
N TRP A 404 -9.73 13.25 15.41
CA TRP A 404 -10.19 12.16 16.27
C TRP A 404 -9.69 12.21 17.72
N ARG A 405 -8.93 13.26 18.11
CA ARG A 405 -8.30 13.42 19.44
C ARG A 405 -7.46 12.21 19.83
N LEU A 406 -6.86 11.57 18.82
CA LEU A 406 -5.97 10.43 19.00
C LEU A 406 -4.52 10.92 19.13
N PRO A 407 -3.64 10.11 19.75
CA PRO A 407 -2.21 10.31 19.61
C PRO A 407 -1.82 10.46 18.14
N VAL A 408 -0.94 11.41 17.87
CA VAL A 408 -0.30 11.64 16.57
C VAL A 408 1.17 11.23 16.67
N VAL A 409 1.93 11.27 15.57
CA VAL A 409 3.36 10.97 15.62
C VAL A 409 4.07 11.99 16.53
N PRO A 410 4.72 11.54 17.62
CA PRO A 410 5.36 12.44 18.58
C PRO A 410 6.70 12.93 18.04
N ILE A 411 6.94 14.24 18.11
CA ILE A 411 8.15 14.95 17.67
C ILE A 411 8.44 14.87 16.15
N ASP A 412 8.49 13.67 15.57
CA ASP A 412 8.80 13.42 14.16
C ASP A 412 7.75 14.02 13.20
N GLY A 413 8.17 14.32 11.98
CA GLY A 413 7.26 14.65 10.88
C GLY A 413 6.37 13.47 10.51
N SER A 414 5.32 13.75 9.73
CA SER A 414 4.46 12.75 9.09
C SER A 414 3.61 13.44 8.02
N GLN A 415 2.60 12.76 7.46
CA GLN A 415 1.82 13.24 6.31
C GLN A 415 2.72 13.57 5.12
N ASP A 416 3.57 12.59 4.82
CA ASP A 416 4.71 12.72 3.95
C ASP A 416 4.84 11.52 3.01
N LEU A 417 5.71 11.70 2.01
CA LEU A 417 6.14 10.69 1.06
C LEU A 417 7.58 10.30 1.39
N ILE A 418 7.78 9.02 1.64
CA ILE A 418 9.06 8.42 2.01
C ILE A 418 9.60 7.63 0.82
N HIS A 419 10.81 7.96 0.37
CA HIS A 419 11.62 7.14 -0.52
C HIS A 419 12.26 6.00 0.26
N LEU A 420 12.13 4.78 -0.24
CA LEU A 420 12.67 3.55 0.33
C LEU A 420 13.79 3.02 -0.58
N ASP A 421 15.04 3.21 -0.16
CA ASP A 421 16.21 2.61 -0.80
C ASP A 421 16.57 1.30 -0.09
N ILE A 422 16.20 0.18 -0.72
CA ILE A 422 16.36 -1.17 -0.14
C ILE A 422 17.81 -1.63 -0.30
N ILE A 423 18.43 -1.98 0.81
CA ILE A 423 19.79 -2.53 0.87
C ILE A 423 19.67 -4.05 0.95
N TYR A 424 20.37 -4.71 0.03
CA TYR A 424 20.37 -6.16 -0.11
C TYR A 424 21.69 -6.76 0.38
N ASP A 425 21.62 -7.98 0.89
CA ASP A 425 22.82 -8.77 1.16
C ASP A 425 23.44 -9.37 -0.12
N GLN A 426 24.54 -10.10 0.05
CA GLN A 426 25.24 -10.81 -1.04
C GLN A 426 24.39 -11.87 -1.78
N ASN A 427 23.28 -12.32 -1.19
CA ASN A 427 22.35 -13.29 -1.77
C ASN A 427 21.12 -12.61 -2.38
N ASN A 428 21.12 -11.28 -2.53
CA ASN A 428 19.97 -10.48 -2.95
C ASN A 428 18.76 -10.53 -2.00
N LYS A 429 18.94 -10.87 -0.72
CA LYS A 429 17.87 -10.75 0.27
C LYS A 429 17.79 -9.30 0.77
N PRO A 430 16.61 -8.67 0.82
CA PRO A 430 16.47 -7.36 1.45
C PRO A 430 16.75 -7.49 2.95
N ILE A 431 17.68 -6.69 3.47
CA ILE A 431 18.08 -6.74 4.88
C ILE A 431 17.87 -5.42 5.61
N LYS A 432 17.98 -4.29 4.90
CA LYS A 432 17.89 -2.94 5.48
C LYS A 432 17.20 -2.00 4.50
N VAL A 433 16.72 -0.87 4.99
CA VAL A 433 16.19 0.22 4.18
C VAL A 433 16.77 1.54 4.62
N LYS A 434 17.11 2.41 3.67
CA LYS A 434 17.37 3.82 3.93
C LYS A 434 16.09 4.59 3.61
N SER A 435 15.40 5.13 4.61
CA SER A 435 14.20 5.93 4.39
C SER A 435 14.48 7.43 4.43
N THR A 436 14.06 8.13 3.38
CA THR A 436 14.22 9.58 3.25
C THR A 436 12.88 10.23 2.92
N VAL A 437 12.48 11.26 3.66
CA VAL A 437 11.26 12.02 3.37
C VAL A 437 11.55 12.97 2.21
N ILE A 438 10.92 12.74 1.06
CA ILE A 438 11.16 13.50 -0.19
C ILE A 438 10.07 14.52 -0.51
N ALA A 439 8.91 14.42 0.14
CA ALA A 439 7.88 15.46 0.14
C ALA A 439 7.04 15.39 1.42
N ASP A 440 6.54 16.52 1.92
CA ASP A 440 5.66 16.56 3.10
C ASP A 440 4.49 17.55 2.94
N GLY A 441 3.57 17.56 3.90
CA GLY A 441 2.43 18.47 3.93
C GLY A 441 1.18 17.96 3.21
N PHE A 442 1.08 16.65 2.99
CA PHE A 442 -0.15 16.02 2.52
C PHE A 442 -1.25 16.03 3.60
N ASN A 443 -2.49 15.80 3.21
CA ASN A 443 -3.65 15.72 4.11
C ASN A 443 -4.15 14.27 4.20
N PHE A 444 -3.57 13.50 5.13
CA PHE A 444 -3.85 12.06 5.31
C PHE A 444 -3.67 11.27 4.00
N PRO A 445 -2.43 11.21 3.46
CA PRO A 445 -2.17 10.46 2.23
C PRO A 445 -2.41 8.96 2.50
N VAL A 446 -3.22 8.31 1.67
CA VAL A 446 -3.75 6.95 1.92
C VAL A 446 -3.37 5.94 0.85
N GLY A 447 -3.21 6.38 -0.40
CA GLY A 447 -2.92 5.49 -1.52
C GLY A 447 -2.01 6.14 -2.55
N SER A 448 -1.28 5.31 -3.29
CA SER A 448 -0.40 5.77 -4.35
C SER A 448 -0.38 4.83 -5.55
N VAL A 449 -0.16 5.39 -6.74
CA VAL A 449 0.14 4.62 -7.96
C VAL A 449 1.23 5.31 -8.76
N LEU A 450 2.22 4.54 -9.22
CA LEU A 450 3.31 5.03 -10.08
C LEU A 450 2.99 4.70 -11.54
N VAL A 451 2.88 5.72 -12.39
CA VAL A 451 2.64 5.57 -13.84
C VAL A 451 3.74 6.31 -14.59
N ASP A 452 4.59 5.54 -15.28
CA ASP A 452 5.83 6.08 -15.84
C ASP A 452 6.62 6.81 -14.73
N ASN A 453 7.05 8.05 -14.95
CA ASN A 453 7.76 8.82 -13.93
C ASN A 453 6.85 9.69 -13.04
N ASN A 454 5.54 9.43 -13.04
CA ASN A 454 4.57 10.22 -12.27
C ASN A 454 4.00 9.38 -11.14
N LEU A 455 4.28 9.78 -9.91
CA LEU A 455 3.68 9.21 -8.72
C LEU A 455 2.42 10.01 -8.38
N TYR A 456 1.28 9.33 -8.33
CA TYR A 456 0.02 9.93 -7.91
C TYR A 456 -0.23 9.57 -6.45
N VAL A 457 -0.47 10.56 -5.61
CA VAL A 457 -0.75 10.40 -4.17
C VAL A 457 -2.19 10.82 -3.91
N LEU A 458 -3.00 9.88 -3.41
CA LEU A 458 -4.38 10.10 -3.02
C LEU A 458 -4.47 10.51 -1.55
N GLU A 459 -5.18 11.60 -1.28
CA GLU A 459 -5.51 12.03 0.08
C GLU A 459 -6.89 11.54 0.51
N TYR A 460 -6.97 10.98 1.72
CA TYR A 460 -8.25 10.68 2.36
C TYR A 460 -8.97 11.98 2.75
N GLY A 461 -8.22 12.91 3.36
CA GLY A 461 -8.64 14.20 3.87
C GLY A 461 -9.86 14.14 4.80
N THR A 462 -9.70 14.40 6.09
CA THR A 462 -10.82 14.43 7.06
C THR A 462 -11.41 15.83 7.27
N ARG A 463 -10.70 16.88 6.83
CA ARG A 463 -11.12 18.29 6.85
C ARG A 463 -10.56 19.01 5.62
N GLY A 464 -11.25 20.07 5.19
CA GLY A 464 -10.82 20.91 4.07
C GLY A 464 -10.92 20.22 2.71
N ASN A 465 -10.10 20.70 1.79
CA ASN A 465 -9.96 20.09 0.47
C ASN A 465 -9.15 18.80 0.59
N ARG A 466 -9.28 17.94 -0.42
CA ARG A 466 -8.60 16.65 -0.53
C ARG A 466 -8.35 16.38 -2.00
N PHE A 467 -7.15 15.92 -2.31
CA PHE A 467 -6.70 15.88 -3.69
C PHE A 467 -6.07 14.55 -4.05
N ILE A 468 -5.97 14.31 -5.36
CA ILE A 468 -4.84 13.56 -5.89
C ILE A 468 -3.77 14.59 -6.23
N TRP A 469 -2.56 14.35 -5.76
CA TRP A 469 -1.36 15.09 -6.16
C TRP A 469 -0.59 14.28 -7.19
N LYS A 470 -0.08 14.94 -8.22
CA LYS A 470 0.85 14.37 -9.18
C LYS A 470 2.25 14.84 -8.84
N ILE A 471 3.16 13.90 -8.63
CA ILE A 471 4.56 14.12 -8.29
C ILE A 471 5.39 13.60 -9.46
N GLU A 472 6.01 14.52 -10.19
CA GLU A 472 6.90 14.17 -11.31
C GLU A 472 8.29 13.85 -10.75
N LEU A 473 8.70 12.59 -10.88
CA LEU A 473 10.02 12.09 -10.50
C LEU A 473 10.98 12.20 -11.69
N PRO A 474 12.29 12.34 -11.46
CA PRO A 474 13.26 12.38 -12.54
C PRO A 474 13.29 11.02 -13.25
N LYS A 475 13.13 11.05 -14.58
CA LYS A 475 13.14 9.85 -15.43
C LYS A 475 14.55 9.53 -15.91
N SER A 476 14.91 8.26 -15.98
CA SER A 476 16.16 7.84 -16.60
C SER A 476 16.13 8.13 -18.10
N ASN A 477 17.21 8.71 -18.64
CA ASN A 477 17.36 8.96 -20.08
C ASN A 477 17.64 7.69 -20.89
N THR A 478 17.60 6.50 -20.27
CA THR A 478 17.66 5.24 -20.99
C THR A 478 16.31 4.99 -21.66
N THR A 479 16.29 5.03 -22.99
CA THR A 479 15.12 4.67 -23.80
C THR A 479 14.69 3.23 -23.48
N SER A 480 13.72 3.09 -22.58
CA SER A 480 12.94 1.85 -22.47
C SER A 480 12.25 1.63 -23.82
N VAL A 481 12.42 0.46 -24.40
CA VAL A 481 11.61 0.03 -25.55
C VAL A 481 10.19 -0.08 -25.01
N LYS A 482 9.26 0.72 -25.55
CA LYS A 482 7.82 0.53 -25.30
C LYS A 482 7.50 -0.95 -25.47
N ASP A 483 7.09 -1.60 -24.38
CA ASP A 483 6.52 -2.93 -24.43
C ASP A 483 5.12 -2.77 -25.02
N ASP A 484 5.06 -2.68 -26.35
CA ASP A 484 3.80 -2.77 -27.07
C ASP A 484 3.42 -4.25 -27.05
N SER A 485 2.56 -4.61 -26.09
CA SER A 485 1.95 -5.92 -25.89
C SER A 485 1.01 -6.36 -27.04
N ARG A 486 1.28 -5.87 -28.24
CA ARG A 486 0.60 -6.20 -29.49
C ARG A 486 1.64 -6.40 -30.59
N ASN A 487 2.36 -7.52 -30.60
CA ASN A 487 2.67 -8.25 -31.83
C ASN A 487 3.48 -9.53 -31.57
N ASN A 488 3.02 -10.63 -32.16
CA ASN A 488 3.73 -11.89 -32.39
C ASN A 488 5.08 -11.67 -33.12
N LEU A 489 6.15 -11.24 -32.43
CA LEU A 489 7.44 -10.87 -33.04
C LEU A 489 8.60 -11.83 -32.76
N THR A 490 8.31 -13.10 -32.51
CA THR A 490 9.29 -14.19 -32.65
C THR A 490 9.74 -14.39 -34.11
N HIS A 491 9.03 -13.80 -35.09
CA HIS A 491 9.28 -13.98 -36.53
C HIS A 491 10.05 -12.84 -37.21
N ILE A 492 10.77 -11.98 -36.47
CA ILE A 492 11.65 -10.96 -37.10
C ILE A 492 12.97 -11.58 -37.56
N LEU A 493 13.52 -12.53 -36.80
CA LEU A 493 14.78 -13.20 -37.14
C LEU A 493 14.49 -14.64 -37.55
N TYR A 494 14.82 -15.02 -38.78
CA TYR A 494 14.61 -16.39 -39.26
C TYR A 494 15.72 -16.85 -40.21
N PRO A 495 16.06 -18.15 -40.24
CA PRO A 495 15.59 -19.15 -39.29
C PRO A 495 16.19 -18.91 -37.89
N ASN A 496 15.47 -19.33 -36.86
CA ASN A 496 15.98 -19.42 -35.49
C ASN A 496 15.49 -20.75 -34.91
N PRO A 497 16.35 -21.76 -34.69
CA PRO A 497 17.82 -21.71 -34.77
C PRO A 497 18.42 -21.46 -36.16
N VAL A 498 19.64 -20.95 -36.23
CA VAL A 498 20.36 -20.60 -37.48
C VAL A 498 21.68 -21.37 -37.62
N ASN A 499 22.04 -21.74 -38.85
CA ASN A 499 23.32 -22.36 -39.18
C ASN A 499 24.34 -21.37 -39.79
N GLN A 500 23.96 -20.62 -40.82
CA GLN A 500 24.91 -19.78 -41.57
C GLN A 500 24.43 -18.34 -41.76
N LYS A 501 23.17 -18.13 -42.13
CA LYS A 501 22.61 -16.80 -42.38
C LYS A 501 21.30 -16.62 -41.65
N ILE A 502 21.14 -15.48 -40.99
CA ILE A 502 19.92 -15.07 -40.32
C ILE A 502 19.31 -13.89 -41.08
N SER A 503 18.06 -14.03 -41.50
CA SER A 503 17.30 -13.02 -42.22
C SER A 503 16.48 -12.17 -41.27
N ILE A 504 16.39 -10.87 -41.57
CA ILE A 504 15.59 -9.90 -40.81
C ILE A 504 14.32 -9.58 -41.62
N LYS A 505 13.14 -9.88 -41.06
CA LYS A 505 11.86 -9.51 -41.66
C LYS A 505 11.79 -7.98 -41.78
N LYS A 506 11.60 -7.50 -43.01
CA LYS A 506 11.68 -6.08 -43.35
C LYS A 506 10.68 -5.25 -42.54
N SER A 507 11.20 -4.26 -41.81
CA SER A 507 10.46 -3.16 -41.19
C SER A 507 10.58 -1.92 -42.08
N ASN A 508 9.62 -1.00 -42.01
CA ASN A 508 9.60 0.26 -42.77
C ASN A 508 10.67 1.29 -42.32
N SER A 509 11.58 0.92 -41.41
CA SER A 509 12.62 1.80 -40.87
C SER A 509 14.01 1.40 -41.38
N LYS A 510 14.80 2.40 -41.80
CA LYS A 510 16.19 2.21 -42.23
C LYS A 510 17.03 1.70 -41.06
N ILE A 511 17.74 0.58 -41.29
CA ILE A 511 18.69 0.03 -40.32
C ILE A 511 20.04 0.71 -40.55
N ASN A 512 20.62 1.29 -39.50
CA ASN A 512 21.91 1.96 -39.52
C ASN A 512 23.06 0.96 -39.37
N TYR A 513 22.99 0.10 -38.35
CA TYR A 513 23.95 -0.98 -38.14
C TYR A 513 23.39 -2.03 -37.17
N ILE A 514 24.06 -3.18 -37.08
CA ILE A 514 23.71 -4.26 -36.16
C ILE A 514 24.91 -4.60 -35.28
N LYS A 515 24.67 -4.92 -34.02
CA LYS A 515 25.64 -5.57 -33.12
C LYS A 515 25.15 -6.97 -32.77
N ILE A 516 26.06 -7.93 -32.75
CA ILE A 516 25.83 -9.28 -32.22
C ILE A 516 26.65 -9.42 -30.95
N LEU A 517 25.97 -9.73 -29.85
CA LEU A 517 26.55 -9.93 -28.53
C LEU A 517 26.43 -11.41 -28.14
N ASP A 518 27.40 -11.92 -27.39
CA ASP A 518 27.28 -13.23 -26.72
C ASP A 518 26.41 -13.14 -25.46
N ILE A 519 26.24 -14.26 -24.75
CA ILE A 519 25.43 -14.33 -23.52
C ILE A 519 25.96 -13.47 -22.37
N THR A 520 27.24 -13.07 -22.41
CA THR A 520 27.86 -12.20 -21.40
C THR A 520 27.69 -10.72 -21.73
N GLY A 521 27.10 -10.41 -22.88
CA GLY A 521 26.95 -9.05 -23.41
C GLY A 521 28.18 -8.54 -24.15
N LYS A 522 29.22 -9.37 -24.34
CA LYS A 522 30.42 -8.98 -25.08
C LYS A 522 30.11 -8.89 -26.58
N LEU A 523 30.59 -7.82 -27.20
CA LEU A 523 30.46 -7.62 -28.65
C LEU A 523 31.27 -8.65 -29.43
N VAL A 524 30.58 -9.44 -30.24
CA VAL A 524 31.19 -10.47 -31.09
C VAL A 524 31.40 -9.95 -32.50
N THR A 525 30.39 -9.30 -33.07
CA THR A 525 30.41 -8.78 -34.45
C THR A 525 29.60 -7.48 -34.55
N LYS A 526 30.05 -6.55 -35.40
CA LYS A 526 29.29 -5.37 -35.84
C LYS A 526 29.12 -5.37 -37.35
N VAL A 527 27.89 -5.18 -37.82
CA VAL A 527 27.55 -5.15 -39.25
C VAL A 527 27.10 -3.72 -39.61
N ASN A 528 27.90 -3.01 -40.39
CA ASN A 528 27.63 -1.61 -40.76
C ASN A 528 26.83 -1.49 -42.07
N SER A 529 26.95 -2.46 -42.98
CA SER A 529 26.19 -2.50 -44.24
C SER A 529 25.16 -3.62 -44.15
N VAL A 530 23.93 -3.25 -43.81
CA VAL A 530 22.89 -4.23 -43.48
C VAL A 530 22.11 -4.63 -44.73
N SER A 531 22.39 -5.83 -45.24
CA SER A 531 21.49 -6.58 -46.13
C SER A 531 20.39 -7.28 -45.32
N ASN A 532 19.34 -7.76 -45.98
CA ASN A 532 18.29 -8.54 -45.31
C ASN A 532 18.83 -9.82 -44.65
N ASP A 533 19.93 -10.37 -45.18
CA ASP A 533 20.60 -11.55 -44.65
C ASP A 533 21.92 -11.16 -43.98
N ILE A 534 22.10 -11.63 -42.75
CA ILE A 534 23.31 -11.44 -41.95
C ILE A 534 24.06 -12.77 -41.86
N ASP A 535 25.31 -12.78 -42.31
CA ASP A 535 26.19 -13.94 -42.18
C ASP A 535 26.66 -14.11 -40.73
N VAL A 536 26.29 -15.25 -40.14
CA VAL A 536 26.64 -15.70 -38.79
C VAL A 536 27.40 -17.02 -38.80
N SER A 537 27.89 -17.45 -39.96
CA SER A 537 28.62 -18.72 -40.13
C SER A 537 29.86 -18.85 -39.25
N LYS A 538 30.52 -17.71 -38.96
CA LYS A 538 31.73 -17.63 -38.13
C LYS A 538 31.45 -17.66 -36.62
N LEU A 539 30.19 -17.60 -36.20
CA LEU A 539 29.83 -17.70 -34.79
C LEU A 539 29.92 -19.16 -34.33
N SER A 540 30.44 -19.36 -33.12
CA SER A 540 30.42 -20.67 -32.47
C SER A 540 28.98 -21.06 -32.11
N LYS A 541 28.73 -22.35 -31.84
CA LYS A 541 27.41 -22.81 -31.39
C LYS A 541 27.08 -22.15 -30.05
N GLY A 542 25.87 -21.61 -29.90
CA GLY A 542 25.48 -20.90 -28.68
C GLY A 542 24.32 -19.93 -28.83
N ILE A 543 24.01 -19.22 -27.74
CA ILE A 543 22.97 -18.20 -27.69
C ILE A 543 23.60 -16.83 -27.91
N TYR A 544 22.96 -16.01 -28.75
CA TYR A 544 23.42 -14.66 -29.08
C TYR A 544 22.27 -13.66 -29.02
N PHE A 545 22.62 -12.39 -28.82
CA PHE A 545 21.70 -11.26 -28.88
C PHE A 545 22.07 -10.34 -30.03
N MET A 546 21.14 -10.14 -30.95
CA MET A 546 21.27 -9.18 -32.05
C MET A 546 20.60 -7.86 -31.66
N GLN A 547 21.37 -6.78 -31.58
CA GLN A 547 20.89 -5.42 -31.44
C GLN A 547 20.86 -4.73 -32.80
N ILE A 548 19.68 -4.36 -33.27
CA ILE A 548 19.43 -3.69 -34.55
C ILE A 548 19.22 -2.20 -34.26
N PHE A 549 20.13 -1.36 -34.74
CA PHE A 549 20.07 0.09 -34.54
C PHE A 549 19.42 0.73 -35.76
N THR A 550 18.29 1.40 -35.56
CA THR A 550 17.60 2.20 -36.58
C THR A 550 17.74 3.69 -36.26
N GLU A 551 17.20 4.56 -37.12
CA GLU A 551 17.15 6.00 -36.84
C GLU A 551 16.32 6.36 -35.61
N LYS A 552 15.33 5.53 -35.23
CA LYS A 552 14.34 5.87 -34.20
C LYS A 552 14.46 5.02 -32.92
N SER A 553 15.08 3.84 -33.00
CA SER A 553 15.12 2.91 -31.87
C SER A 553 16.19 1.82 -32.01
N ILE A 554 16.46 1.13 -30.90
CA ILE A 554 17.29 -0.07 -30.82
C ILE A 554 16.37 -1.26 -30.56
N LEU A 555 16.45 -2.30 -31.39
CA LEU A 555 15.70 -3.55 -31.22
C LEU A 555 16.66 -4.68 -30.83
N THR A 556 16.46 -5.31 -29.68
CA THR A 556 17.25 -6.47 -29.23
C THR A 556 16.47 -7.77 -29.45
N ARG A 557 17.08 -8.77 -30.07
CA ARG A 557 16.48 -10.08 -30.32
C ARG A 557 17.46 -11.21 -30.05
N ARG A 558 16.99 -12.27 -29.38
CA ARG A 558 17.76 -13.49 -29.10
C ARG A 558 17.69 -14.45 -30.30
N PHE A 559 18.81 -15.07 -30.67
CA PHE A 559 18.83 -16.20 -31.61
C PHE A 559 19.80 -17.30 -31.17
N VAL A 560 19.59 -18.52 -31.66
CA VAL A 560 20.41 -19.71 -31.36
C VAL A 560 21.21 -20.10 -32.59
N LYS A 561 22.53 -20.19 -32.46
CA LYS A 561 23.45 -20.69 -33.50
C LYS A 561 23.71 -22.19 -33.26
N ASN A 562 23.38 -23.00 -34.27
CA ASN A 562 23.58 -24.46 -34.26
C ASN A 562 24.93 -24.90 -34.80
#